data_AF-C4QVV4-F1
#
_entry.id   AF-C4QVV4-F1
#
_cell.length_a   1.000
_cell.length_b   1.000
_cell.length_c   1.000
_cell.angle_alpha   90.00
_cell.angle_beta   90.00
_cell.angle_gamma   90.00
#
_symmetry.space_group_name_H-M   'P 1'
#
loop_
_entity.id
_entity.type
_entity.pdbx_description
1 polymer ?
#
loop_
_entity_poly.entity_id
_entity_poly.type
_entity_poly.pdbx_seq_one_letter_code
_entity_poly.pdbx_strand_id
1 'polypeptide(L)' 'MSQKVTDVPLEFVKEGSKFISKCTKPSQKEYLKIVRAVGVGFLMMGVVGYVVKLIHIPIRYLIV' A
#
# COMPACT_ATOMS: atom_id res chain seq x y z
N MET A 1 31.16 -26.09 11.38
CA MET A 1 31.16 -24.62 11.14
C MET A 1 29.96 -24.24 10.25
N SER A 2 28.71 -24.56 10.66
CA SER A 2 27.50 -24.30 9.84
C SER A 2 26.28 -23.84 10.63
N GLN A 3 26.39 -23.59 11.95
CA GLN A 3 25.22 -23.26 12.78
C GLN A 3 24.95 -21.75 12.84
N LYS A 4 26.00 -20.90 12.82
CA LYS A 4 25.87 -19.45 13.07
C LYS A 4 25.18 -18.62 11.97
N VAL A 5 24.97 -19.17 10.78
CA VAL A 5 24.34 -18.41 9.67
C VAL A 5 22.81 -18.45 9.75
N THR A 6 22.24 -19.50 10.35
CA THR A 6 20.78 -19.66 10.49
C THR A 6 20.23 -18.93 11.73
N ASP A 7 21.07 -18.70 12.75
CA ASP A 7 20.64 -18.03 13.99
C ASP A 7 20.36 -16.53 13.77
N VAL A 8 21.14 -15.86 12.91
CA VAL A 8 20.99 -14.42 12.62
C VAL A 8 19.59 -14.04 12.10
N PRO A 9 19.01 -14.70 11.08
CA PRO A 9 17.65 -14.38 10.62
C PRO A 9 16.58 -14.70 11.68
N LEU A 10 16.77 -15.74 12.50
CA LEU A 10 15.86 -16.07 13.59
C LEU A 10 15.86 -15.01 14.69
N GLU A 11 17.03 -14.53 15.09
CA GLU A 11 17.16 -13.44 16.05
C GLU A 11 16.57 -12.14 15.49
N PHE A 12 16.82 -11.82 14.21
CA PHE A 12 16.24 -10.64 13.55
C PHE A 12 14.70 -10.66 13.52
N VAL A 13 14.07 -11.80 13.20
CA VAL A 13 12.61 -11.93 13.25
C VAL A 13 12.07 -11.78 14.67
N LYS A 14 12.78 -12.33 15.66
CA LYS A 14 12.43 -12.22 17.07
C LYS A 14 12.52 -10.77 17.58
N GLU A 15 13.55 -10.04 17.17
CA GLU A 15 13.70 -8.61 17.46
C GLU A 15 12.68 -7.75 16.71
N GLY A 16 12.42 -8.05 15.43
CA GLY A 16 11.41 -7.38 14.62
C GLY A 16 9.99 -7.54 15.19
N SER A 17 9.65 -8.73 15.69
CA SER A 17 8.36 -8.97 16.36
C SER A 17 8.21 -8.14 17.64
N LYS A 18 9.27 -8.06 18.47
CA LYS A 18 9.28 -7.19 19.66
C LYS A 18 9.13 -5.71 19.28
N PHE A 19 9.77 -5.29 18.19
CA PHE A 19 9.66 -3.92 17.68
C PHE A 19 8.22 -3.59 17.25
N ILE A 20 7.60 -4.43 16.43
CA ILE A 20 6.20 -4.24 15.98
C ILE A 20 5.22 -4.23 17.17
N SER A 21 5.48 -5.04 18.20
CA SER A 21 4.67 -5.05 19.43
C SER A 21 4.77 -3.73 20.22
N LYS A 22 5.89 -3.02 20.10
CA LYS A 22 6.13 -1.72 20.76
C LYS A 22 5.57 -0.53 19.95
N CYS A 23 5.23 -0.73 18.68
CA CYS A 23 4.59 0.28 17.86
C CYS A 23 3.16 0.57 18.36
N THR A 24 2.76 1.84 18.35
CA THR A 24 1.36 2.23 18.56
C THR A 24 0.54 1.74 17.38
N LYS A 25 -0.40 0.83 17.64
CA LYS A 25 -1.34 0.34 16.63
C LYS A 25 -2.50 1.34 16.51
N PRO A 26 -2.94 1.67 15.29
CA PRO A 26 -4.04 2.59 15.10
C PRO A 26 -5.31 2.03 15.75
N SER A 27 -6.06 2.89 16.42
CA SER A 27 -7.39 2.56 16.92
C SER A 27 -8.39 2.41 15.76
N GLN A 28 -9.53 1.74 15.99
CA GLN A 28 -10.54 1.55 14.94
C GLN A 28 -11.04 2.88 14.34
N LYS A 29 -11.11 3.95 15.14
CA LYS A 29 -11.54 5.28 14.68
C LYS A 29 -10.50 5.94 13.76
N GLU A 30 -9.22 5.77 14.07
CA GLU A 30 -8.13 6.29 13.22
C GLU A 30 -8.04 5.53 11.91
N TYR A 31 -8.16 4.20 11.98
CA TYR A 31 -8.20 3.36 10.79
C TYR A 31 -9.34 3.77 9.85
N LEU A 32 -10.56 3.96 10.38
CA LEU A 32 -11.71 4.41 9.59
C LEU A 32 -11.50 5.79 8.94
N LYS A 33 -10.86 6.74 9.63
CA LYS A 33 -10.52 8.04 9.05
C LYS A 33 -9.55 7.89 7.88
N ILE A 34 -8.51 7.08 8.04
CA ILE A 34 -7.51 6.82 6.98
C ILE A 34 -8.18 6.15 5.79
N VAL A 35 -8.95 5.08 6.01
CA VAL A 35 -9.66 4.38 4.94
C VAL A 35 -10.61 5.31 4.19
N ARG A 36 -11.32 6.19 4.88
CA ARG A 36 -12.20 7.17 4.23
C ARG A 36 -11.41 8.17 3.37
N ALA A 37 -10.31 8.70 3.88
CA ALA A 37 -9.47 9.63 3.13
C ALA A 37 -8.84 8.95 1.89
N VAL A 38 -8.30 7.75 2.06
CA VAL A 38 -7.71 6.96 0.96
C VAL A 38 -8.78 6.54 -0.05
N GLY A 39 -9.96 6.15 0.39
CA GLY A 39 -11.07 5.76 -0.48
C GLY A 39 -11.53 6.90 -1.39
N VAL A 40 -11.63 8.12 -0.85
CA VAL A 40 -11.95 9.32 -1.65
C VAL A 40 -10.83 9.62 -2.65
N GLY A 41 -9.57 9.53 -2.23
CA GLY A 41 -8.41 9.73 -3.11
C GLY A 41 -8.37 8.70 -4.25
N PHE A 42 -8.59 7.43 -3.94
CA PHE A 42 -8.63 6.34 -4.92
C PHE A 42 -9.74 6.54 -5.95
N LEU A 43 -10.94 6.94 -5.49
CA LEU A 43 -12.06 7.23 -6.38
C LEU A 43 -11.73 8.39 -7.33
N MET A 44 -11.17 9.49 -6.81
CA MET A 44 -10.78 10.64 -7.64
C MET A 44 -9.72 10.27 -8.68
N MET A 45 -8.66 9.56 -8.27
CA MET A 45 -7.60 9.12 -9.20
C MET A 45 -8.14 8.14 -10.25
N GLY A 46 -9.05 7.25 -9.86
CA GLY A 46 -9.70 6.29 -10.76
C GLY A 46 -10.58 6.98 -11.81
N VAL A 47 -11.40 7.95 -11.40
CA VAL A 47 -12.27 8.72 -12.31
C VAL A 47 -11.45 9.52 -13.30
N VAL A 48 -10.41 10.23 -12.84
CA VAL A 48 -9.53 11.00 -13.73
C VAL A 48 -8.87 10.08 -14.75
N GLY A 49 -8.32 8.94 -14.32
CA GLY A 49 -7.71 7.96 -15.22
C GLY A 49 -8.70 7.40 -16.26
N TYR A 50 -9.95 7.14 -15.84
CA TYR A 50 -11.00 6.64 -16.73
C TYR A 50 -11.38 7.68 -17.80
N VAL A 51 -11.59 8.93 -17.41
CA VAL A 51 -11.94 10.03 -18.34
C VAL A 51 -10.81 10.25 -19.35
N VAL A 52 -9.57 10.34 -18.88
CA VAL A 52 -8.40 10.47 -19.75
C VAL A 52 -8.35 9.32 -20.76
N LYS A 53 -8.56 8.09 -20.31
CA LYS A 53 -8.55 6.92 -21.20
C LYS A 53 -9.70 6.95 -22.20
N LEU A 54 -10.90 7.35 -21.80
CA LEU A 54 -12.06 7.47 -22.68
C LEU A 54 -11.83 8.49 -23.81
N ILE A 55 -11.18 9.62 -23.53
CA ILE A 55 -10.89 10.65 -24.54
C ILE A 55 -9.76 10.19 -25.50
N HIS A 56 -8.77 9.47 -24.99
CA HIS A 56 -7.65 9.02 -25.82
C HIS A 56 -8.02 7.92 -26.83
N ILE A 57 -9.02 7.08 -26.55
CA ILE A 57 -9.48 6.03 -27.46
C ILE A 57 -9.96 6.58 -28.83
N PRO A 58 -10.94 7.50 -28.90
CA PRO A 58 -11.40 8.06 -30.17
C PRO A 58 -10.31 8.89 -30.86
N ILE A 59 -9.48 9.62 -30.10
CA ILE A 59 -8.35 10.36 -30.67
C ILE A 59 -7.40 9.41 -31.41
N ARG A 60 -7.05 8.28 -30.80
CA ARG A 60 -6.19 7.29 -31.45
C ARG A 60 -6.86 6.63 -32.65
N TYR A 61 -8.17 6.43 -32.61
CA TYR A 61 -8.94 5.89 -33.74
C TYR A 61 -9.05 6.85 -34.92
N LEU A 62 -9.06 8.17 -34.68
CA LEU A 62 -9.16 9.18 -35.74
C LEU A 62 -7.81 9.56 -36.38
N ILE A 63 -6.71 9.38 -35.65
CA ILE A 63 -5.35 9.73 -36.12
C ILE A 63 -4.70 8.56 -36.89
N VAL A 64 -5.16 7.32 -36.65
CA VAL A 64 -4.77 6.14 -37.45
C VAL A 64 -5.63 6.05 -38.70
#